data_AF-A0A832H0G8-F1
#
_entry.id   AF-A0A832H0G8-F1
#
_cell.length_a   1.000
_cell.length_b   1.000
_cell.length_c   1.000
_cell.angle_alpha   90.00
_cell.angle_beta   90.00
_cell.angle_gamma   90.00
#
_symmetry.space_group_name_H-M   'P 1'
#
loop_
_entity.id
_entity.type
_entity.pdbx_description
1 polymer ?
#
loop_
_entity_poly.entity_id
_entity_poly.type
_entity_poly.pdbx_seq_one_letter_code
_entity_poly.pdbx_strand_id
1 'polypeptide(L)'
;FTPKPHTPFQWHSVSTTEFERKQTLLKEAFRGIRGLKTNFTDVRISAMEDFVGRGDRRLAAVVRRAWELGAGMDSWWESLDRAFAAWTQAITESGLTWKYRQVEKGEWNVFETDHSPYNAPLPWDHLDTGIDKQWLKDDLQRALEAAIVPDCSFEGCSHCGVCGLDFGHNIVVPPPAIPQFEGHFVPNQTRAQRLRVWLGKQGEMAYLSHLDLIRLFDRAVRRASLPISFSGGFHPGPRIIPANALPLGTTSTGEIVDFELTEAMEPALFQTQLEKVLPPDIPIYRVEEIDRNAPSATQALERAEYVITVEAIQADASETIPSRADWQDWVEKVLLSPAIWTESKTKSGKVQQVNLRDRLYELALDTGLSDVAPSMSLRYIGSCRNDGTLLRPEQLVLMLEHVTQRAFQLTHAHRSQLFLVAL
;
A
#
# COMPACT_ATOMS: atom_id res chain seq x y z
N PHE A 1 -9.75 20.61 14.05
CA PHE A 1 -8.60 21.21 13.35
C PHE A 1 -7.38 21.02 14.22
N THR A 2 -6.38 20.31 13.73
CA THR A 2 -5.11 20.08 14.41
C THR A 2 -4.10 21.10 13.86
N PRO A 3 -3.51 21.98 14.70
CA PRO A 3 -2.47 22.93 14.30
C PRO A 3 -1.33 22.28 13.51
N LYS A 4 -0.81 22.97 12.49
CA LYS A 4 0.30 22.49 11.65
C LYS A 4 1.39 23.56 11.49
N PRO A 5 2.67 23.16 11.34
CA PRO A 5 3.75 24.07 10.96
C PRO A 5 3.43 24.91 9.73
N HIS A 6 4.00 26.12 9.65
CA HIS A 6 3.84 27.05 8.52
C HIS A 6 2.39 27.43 8.21
N THR A 7 1.51 27.37 9.21
CA THR A 7 0.13 27.86 9.15
C THR A 7 -0.10 28.94 10.20
N PRO A 8 -1.11 29.81 10.04
CA PRO A 8 -1.41 30.85 11.04
C PRO A 8 -1.64 30.28 12.43
N PHE A 9 -2.22 29.08 12.50
CA PHE A 9 -2.49 28.38 13.75
C PHE A 9 -1.31 27.59 14.30
N GLN A 10 -0.09 27.73 13.78
CA GLN A 10 1.08 26.98 14.24
C GLN A 10 1.44 27.22 15.73
N TRP A 11 1.05 28.39 16.26
CA TRP A 11 1.17 28.74 17.70
C TRP A 11 -0.07 28.38 18.51
N HIS A 12 -1.16 27.99 17.86
CA HIS A 12 -2.39 27.63 18.53
C HIS A 12 -2.30 26.20 19.06
N SER A 13 -3.09 25.89 20.08
CA SER A 13 -3.30 24.53 20.58
C SER A 13 -4.77 24.33 20.91
N VAL A 14 -5.23 23.09 20.84
CA VAL A 14 -6.62 22.74 21.12
C VAL A 14 -6.61 21.52 22.01
N SER A 15 -7.30 21.60 23.15
CA SER A 15 -7.37 20.48 24.08
C SER A 15 -8.24 19.36 23.52
N THR A 16 -7.97 18.12 23.96
CA THR A 16 -8.79 16.96 23.65
C THR A 16 -10.24 17.18 24.06
N THR A 17 -10.47 17.79 25.23
CA THR A 17 -11.81 18.14 25.72
C THR A 17 -12.54 19.11 24.78
N GLU A 18 -11.83 20.09 24.23
CA GLU A 18 -12.43 21.03 23.29
C GLU A 18 -12.71 20.37 21.93
N PHE A 19 -11.90 19.41 21.50
CA PHE A 19 -12.24 18.59 20.32
C PHE A 19 -13.50 17.77 20.54
N GLU A 20 -13.63 17.08 21.66
CA GLU A 20 -14.83 16.30 21.99
C GLU A 20 -16.08 17.18 22.02
N ARG A 21 -15.98 18.36 22.63
CA ARG A 21 -17.08 19.34 22.68
C ARG A 21 -17.48 19.79 21.29
N LYS A 22 -16.52 20.17 20.43
CA LYS A 22 -16.77 20.57 19.03
C LYS A 22 -17.37 19.44 18.20
N GLN A 23 -16.87 18.22 18.35
CA GLN A 23 -17.44 17.05 17.67
C GLN A 23 -18.89 16.80 18.10
N THR A 24 -19.20 16.96 19.38
CA THR A 24 -20.55 16.80 19.92
C THR A 24 -21.51 17.82 19.30
N LEU A 25 -21.11 19.10 19.29
CA LEU A 25 -21.89 20.17 18.69
C LEU A 25 -22.19 19.91 17.20
N LEU A 26 -21.20 19.45 16.44
CA LEU A 26 -21.38 19.10 15.03
C LEU A 26 -22.30 17.87 14.85
N LYS A 27 -22.12 16.83 15.67
CA LYS A 27 -22.98 15.63 15.63
C LYS A 27 -24.44 16.00 15.90
N GLU A 28 -24.69 16.87 16.87
CA GLU A 28 -26.02 17.37 17.20
C GLU A 28 -26.63 18.17 16.05
N ALA A 29 -25.87 19.10 15.46
CA ALA A 29 -26.31 19.91 14.34
C ALA A 29 -26.65 19.06 13.09
N PHE A 30 -25.88 18.02 12.81
CA PHE A 30 -26.06 17.19 11.61
C PHE A 30 -27.11 16.09 11.76
N ARG A 31 -27.54 15.77 13.00
CA ARG A 31 -28.46 14.65 13.29
C ARG A 31 -29.79 14.71 12.52
N GLY A 32 -30.27 15.91 12.21
CA GLY A 32 -31.54 16.12 11.49
C GLY A 32 -31.46 16.04 9.96
N ILE A 33 -30.25 15.96 9.38
CA ILE A 33 -30.06 16.05 7.93
C ILE A 33 -30.15 14.65 7.30
N ARG A 34 -31.24 14.39 6.59
CA ARG A 34 -31.47 13.10 5.92
C ARG A 34 -30.46 12.87 4.79
N GLY A 35 -29.83 11.70 4.77
CA GLY A 35 -28.89 11.30 3.73
C GLY A 35 -27.45 11.80 3.92
N LEU A 36 -27.17 12.54 4.99
CA LEU A 36 -25.81 12.98 5.33
C LEU A 36 -25.11 11.92 6.18
N LYS A 37 -23.94 11.45 5.71
CA LYS A 37 -23.01 10.64 6.50
C LYS A 37 -21.83 11.51 6.93
N THR A 38 -21.59 11.59 8.23
CA THR A 38 -20.45 12.32 8.80
C THR A 38 -19.44 11.35 9.40
N ASN A 39 -18.16 11.62 9.18
CA ASN A 39 -17.06 10.86 9.76
C ASN A 39 -16.26 11.81 10.67
N PHE A 40 -15.87 11.32 11.84
CA PHE A 40 -15.09 12.07 12.81
C PHE A 40 -13.83 11.28 13.16
N THR A 41 -12.67 11.92 13.07
CA THR A 41 -11.41 11.34 13.51
C THR A 41 -11.41 11.18 15.04
N ASP A 42 -10.87 10.08 15.56
CA ASP A 42 -10.69 9.89 17.00
C ASP A 42 -9.76 10.98 17.56
N VAL A 43 -10.13 11.53 18.71
CA VAL A 43 -9.41 12.65 19.34
C VAL A 43 -8.00 12.24 19.78
N ARG A 44 -7.78 10.96 20.08
CA ARG A 44 -6.45 10.41 20.40
C ARG A 44 -5.50 10.49 19.21
N ILE A 45 -6.00 10.18 18.00
CA ILE A 45 -5.23 10.35 16.75
C ILE A 45 -4.89 11.84 16.57
N SER A 46 -5.87 12.72 16.80
CA SER A 46 -5.66 14.16 16.65
C SER A 46 -4.60 14.70 17.62
N ALA A 47 -4.59 14.24 18.86
CA ALA A 47 -3.57 14.60 19.86
C ALA A 47 -2.17 14.07 19.47
N MET A 48 -2.08 12.83 18.97
CA MET A 48 -0.83 12.28 18.43
C MET A 48 -0.34 13.06 17.21
N GLU A 49 -1.23 13.39 16.27
CA GLU A 49 -0.89 14.20 15.10
C GLU A 49 -0.39 15.59 15.46
N ASP A 50 -0.93 16.18 16.52
CA ASP A 50 -0.51 17.48 17.02
C ASP A 50 0.91 17.40 17.62
N PHE A 51 1.12 16.39 18.48
CA PHE A 51 2.41 16.12 19.11
C PHE A 51 3.51 15.83 18.08
N VAL A 52 3.23 14.96 17.11
CA VAL A 52 4.17 14.56 16.06
C VAL A 52 4.37 15.72 15.07
N GLY A 53 3.29 16.32 14.60
CA GLY A 53 3.31 17.35 13.55
C GLY A 53 4.01 18.64 13.98
N ARG A 54 4.04 18.95 15.28
CA ARG A 54 4.70 20.13 15.84
C ARG A 54 5.89 19.80 16.73
N GLY A 55 6.40 18.57 16.69
CA GLY A 55 7.58 18.22 17.48
C GLY A 55 8.89 18.76 16.92
N ASP A 56 9.96 18.47 17.63
CA ASP A 56 11.33 18.83 17.27
C ASP A 56 12.18 17.57 17.08
N ARG A 57 13.49 17.72 16.87
CA ARG A 57 14.42 16.61 16.61
C ARG A 57 14.38 15.50 17.68
N ARG A 58 13.91 15.77 18.90
CA ARG A 58 13.74 14.74 19.95
C ARG A 58 12.70 13.68 19.59
N LEU A 59 11.80 13.95 18.63
CA LEU A 59 10.83 12.97 18.14
C LEU A 59 11.46 11.78 17.43
N ALA A 60 12.69 11.88 16.91
CA ALA A 60 13.31 10.77 16.18
C ALA A 60 13.34 9.47 17.01
N ALA A 61 13.64 9.58 18.32
CA ALA A 61 13.63 8.45 19.24
C ALA A 61 12.21 7.89 19.45
N VAL A 62 11.20 8.77 19.55
CA VAL A 62 9.79 8.38 19.69
C VAL A 62 9.31 7.62 18.46
N VAL A 63 9.56 8.14 17.26
CA VAL A 63 9.10 7.54 15.99
C VAL A 63 9.70 6.15 15.82
N ARG A 64 11.02 6.03 15.99
CA ARG A 64 11.71 4.74 15.95
C ARG A 64 11.11 3.76 16.97
N ARG A 65 10.95 4.21 18.21
CA ARG A 65 10.49 3.34 19.29
C ARG A 65 9.03 2.92 19.10
N ALA A 66 8.17 3.81 18.62
CA ALA A 66 6.79 3.48 18.30
C ALA A 66 6.72 2.38 17.23
N TRP A 67 7.55 2.47 16.19
CA TRP A 67 7.67 1.41 15.17
C TRP A 67 8.14 0.08 15.77
N GLU A 68 9.18 0.08 16.62
CA GLU A 68 9.65 -1.13 17.33
C GLU A 68 8.56 -1.75 18.23
N LEU A 69 7.64 -0.92 18.76
CA LEU A 69 6.50 -1.35 19.56
C LEU A 69 5.28 -1.77 18.71
N GLY A 70 5.39 -1.78 17.38
CA GLY A 70 4.35 -2.25 16.47
C GLY A 70 3.35 -1.17 16.03
N ALA A 71 3.69 0.11 16.16
CA ALA A 71 2.99 1.18 15.44
C ALA A 71 3.17 0.97 13.92
N GLY A 72 2.08 1.16 13.17
CA GLY A 72 2.00 0.86 11.75
C GLY A 72 0.56 0.77 11.29
N MET A 73 0.25 1.41 10.15
CA MET A 73 -1.10 1.63 9.64
C MET A 73 -1.99 2.45 10.60
N ASP A 74 -1.40 3.40 11.34
CA ASP A 74 -2.05 4.10 12.46
C ASP A 74 -3.30 4.92 12.10
N SER A 75 -3.49 5.23 10.81
CA SER A 75 -4.69 5.90 10.28
C SER A 75 -5.90 4.97 10.10
N TRP A 76 -5.74 3.67 10.30
CA TRP A 76 -6.79 2.66 10.17
C TRP A 76 -7.41 2.36 11.53
N TRP A 77 -8.75 2.29 11.59
CA TRP A 77 -9.49 2.12 12.86
C TRP A 77 -9.15 0.81 13.59
N GLU A 78 -8.75 -0.23 12.86
CA GLU A 78 -8.42 -1.55 13.42
C GLU A 78 -7.13 -1.56 14.25
N SER A 79 -6.24 -0.59 14.02
CA SER A 79 -4.96 -0.48 14.72
C SER A 79 -4.93 0.64 15.75
N LEU A 80 -6.04 1.36 15.95
CA LEU A 80 -6.06 2.56 16.77
C LEU A 80 -5.54 2.34 18.20
N ASP A 81 -6.06 1.33 18.90
CA ASP A 81 -5.64 1.09 20.29
C ASP A 81 -4.17 0.62 20.38
N ARG A 82 -3.74 -0.22 19.42
CA ARG A 82 -2.35 -0.66 19.31
C ARG A 82 -1.42 0.52 19.05
N ALA A 83 -1.76 1.36 18.08
CA ALA A 83 -1.01 2.55 17.72
C ALA A 83 -0.94 3.49 18.92
N PHE A 84 -2.09 3.86 19.50
CA PHE A 84 -2.14 4.77 20.64
C PHE A 84 -1.29 4.27 21.82
N ALA A 85 -1.35 2.97 22.14
CA ALA A 85 -0.52 2.36 23.17
C ALA A 85 0.98 2.44 22.82
N ALA A 86 1.37 2.04 21.61
CA ALA A 86 2.76 2.07 21.15
C ALA A 86 3.34 3.48 21.18
N TRP A 87 2.60 4.49 20.70
CA TRP A 87 3.02 5.89 20.73
C TRP A 87 3.10 6.45 22.15
N THR A 88 2.11 6.18 23.01
CA THR A 88 2.13 6.63 24.41
C THR A 88 3.31 6.05 25.18
N GLN A 89 3.60 4.76 24.96
CA GLN A 89 4.76 4.09 25.55
C GLN A 89 6.07 4.68 25.01
N ALA A 90 6.21 4.84 23.70
CA ALA A 90 7.41 5.43 23.08
C ALA A 90 7.69 6.86 23.58
N ILE A 91 6.65 7.68 23.74
CA ILE A 91 6.75 9.04 24.30
C ILE A 91 7.25 8.99 25.75
N THR A 92 6.77 8.03 26.53
CA THR A 92 7.14 7.85 27.94
C THR A 92 8.59 7.39 28.07
N GLU A 93 8.99 6.37 27.31
CA GLU A 93 10.38 5.87 27.30
C GLU A 93 11.37 6.91 26.78
N SER A 94 10.92 7.86 25.95
CA SER A 94 11.73 8.99 25.47
C SER A 94 11.75 10.21 26.41
N GLY A 95 11.07 10.14 27.56
CA GLY A 95 11.02 11.24 28.54
C GLY A 95 10.22 12.47 28.10
N LEU A 96 9.30 12.32 27.13
CA LEU A 96 8.51 13.42 26.56
C LEU A 96 7.04 13.45 27.02
N THR A 97 6.68 12.66 28.04
CA THR A 97 5.32 12.59 28.59
C THR A 97 4.78 13.96 29.03
N TRP A 98 5.62 14.80 29.65
CA TRP A 98 5.20 16.13 30.10
C TRP A 98 4.77 17.01 28.91
N LYS A 99 5.52 16.95 27.79
CA LYS A 99 5.24 17.71 26.58
C LYS A 99 3.94 17.22 25.98
N TYR A 100 3.80 15.90 25.83
CA TYR A 100 2.57 15.27 25.33
C TYR A 100 1.33 15.66 26.16
N ARG A 101 1.41 15.66 27.50
CA ARG A 101 0.30 16.10 28.37
C ARG A 101 -0.07 17.57 28.20
N GLN A 102 0.92 18.45 27.98
CA GLN A 102 0.63 19.85 27.67
C GLN A 102 -0.18 19.93 26.36
N VAL A 103 0.22 19.19 25.31
CA VAL A 103 -0.54 19.12 24.05
C VAL A 103 -1.99 18.66 24.27
N GLU A 104 -2.20 17.57 25.00
CA GLU A 104 -3.55 17.05 25.28
C GLU A 104 -4.44 18.06 26.02
N LYS A 105 -3.83 18.89 26.88
CA LYS A 105 -4.51 19.99 27.57
C LYS A 105 -4.70 21.23 26.72
N GLY A 106 -4.23 21.23 25.48
CA GLY A 106 -4.26 22.41 24.62
C GLY A 106 -3.29 23.49 25.09
N GLU A 107 -2.21 23.09 25.74
CA GLU A 107 -1.09 23.94 26.13
C GLU A 107 0.08 23.56 25.21
N TRP A 108 0.40 24.39 24.23
CA TRP A 108 1.68 24.26 23.53
C TRP A 108 2.54 25.45 23.93
N ASN A 109 3.27 25.30 25.04
CA ASN A 109 4.16 26.32 25.55
C ASN A 109 5.35 26.44 24.59
N VAL A 110 5.28 27.40 23.66
CA VAL A 110 6.36 27.71 22.71
C VAL A 110 7.47 28.43 23.50
N PHE A 111 8.22 27.62 24.26
CA PHE A 111 9.44 27.93 25.02
C PHE A 111 9.25 28.85 26.24
N GLU A 112 9.72 28.39 27.40
CA GLU A 112 9.81 29.14 28.66
C GLU A 112 10.61 30.43 28.48
N THR A 113 9.98 31.49 27.95
CA THR A 113 10.64 32.77 27.70
C THR A 113 9.69 33.94 27.98
N ASP A 114 10.22 35.01 28.57
CA ASP A 114 9.53 36.29 28.88
C ASP A 114 9.18 37.12 27.63
N HIS A 115 9.13 36.51 26.44
CA HIS A 115 8.92 37.19 25.17
C HIS A 115 7.59 36.78 24.52
N SER A 116 7.12 37.60 23.57
CA SER A 116 5.93 37.27 22.77
C SER A 116 6.10 35.87 22.15
N PRO A 117 5.15 34.93 22.37
CA PRO A 117 5.27 33.54 21.95
C PRO A 117 5.40 33.39 20.42
N TYR A 118 5.03 34.44 19.67
CA TYR A 118 5.06 34.46 18.21
C TYR A 118 6.47 34.69 17.64
N ASN A 119 7.40 35.22 18.43
CA ASN A 119 8.77 35.52 17.99
C ASN A 119 9.78 34.44 18.38
N ALA A 120 9.41 33.53 19.28
CA ALA A 120 10.29 32.43 19.65
C ALA A 120 10.62 31.54 18.42
N PRO A 121 11.84 31.00 18.35
CA PRO A 121 12.25 30.11 17.26
C PRO A 121 11.48 28.79 17.34
N LEU A 122 10.77 28.43 16.27
CA LEU A 122 10.02 27.18 16.17
C LEU A 122 10.91 26.06 15.63
N PRO A 123 10.64 24.77 15.96
CA PRO A 123 11.44 23.65 15.48
C PRO A 123 11.57 23.56 13.95
N TRP A 124 10.59 24.07 13.22
CA TRP A 124 10.51 24.06 11.76
C TRP A 124 10.91 25.40 11.11
N ASP A 125 11.32 26.43 11.88
CA ASP A 125 11.71 27.73 11.31
C ASP A 125 12.92 27.66 10.37
N HIS A 126 13.69 26.57 10.42
CA HIS A 126 14.81 26.32 9.51
C HIS A 126 14.37 25.82 8.11
N LEU A 127 13.08 25.59 7.91
CA LEU A 127 12.49 25.21 6.62
C LEU A 127 11.86 26.44 5.99
N ASP A 128 12.33 26.80 4.80
CA ASP A 128 11.76 27.90 4.02
C ASP A 128 10.63 27.38 3.12
N THR A 129 9.40 27.78 3.42
CA THR A 129 8.21 27.49 2.60
C THR A 129 7.85 28.64 1.66
N GLY A 130 8.65 29.71 1.65
CA GLY A 130 8.35 30.97 0.99
C GLY A 130 7.33 31.85 1.73
N ILE A 131 6.64 31.34 2.76
CA ILE A 131 5.67 32.14 3.51
C ILE A 131 6.39 32.96 4.58
N ASP A 132 6.14 34.27 4.58
CA ASP A 132 6.68 35.17 5.58
C ASP A 132 6.08 34.92 6.98
N LYS A 133 6.95 34.83 7.99
CA LYS A 133 6.53 34.54 9.37
C LYS A 133 5.71 35.68 9.98
N GLN A 134 5.94 36.94 9.59
CA GLN A 134 5.12 38.05 10.05
C GLN A 134 3.71 37.97 9.44
N TRP A 135 3.60 37.62 8.16
CA TRP A 135 2.32 37.38 7.52
C TRP A 135 1.49 36.31 8.24
N LEU A 136 2.10 35.21 8.69
CA LEU A 136 1.42 34.16 9.48
C LEU A 136 0.86 34.68 10.81
N LYS A 137 1.54 35.63 11.47
CA LYS A 137 1.05 36.25 12.71
C LYS A 137 -0.14 37.16 12.43
N ASP A 138 -0.04 37.96 11.38
CA ASP A 138 -1.10 38.87 10.98
C ASP A 138 -2.34 38.08 10.53
N ASP A 139 -2.13 36.93 9.87
CA ASP A 139 -3.21 36.03 9.46
C ASP A 139 -3.88 35.32 10.63
N LEU A 140 -3.10 34.96 11.67
CA LEU A 140 -3.68 34.44 12.90
C LEU A 140 -4.59 35.48 13.55
N GLN A 141 -4.15 36.75 13.62
CA GLN A 141 -4.96 37.82 14.17
C GLN A 141 -6.26 38.01 13.39
N ARG A 142 -6.19 38.05 12.05
CA ARG A 142 -7.37 38.09 11.18
C ARG A 142 -8.32 36.93 11.44
N ALA A 143 -7.80 35.71 11.55
CA ALA A 143 -8.61 34.52 11.81
C ALA A 143 -9.32 34.59 13.18
N LEU A 144 -8.65 35.10 14.22
CA LEU A 144 -9.24 35.31 15.55
C LEU A 144 -10.33 36.38 15.55
N GLU A 145 -10.23 37.36 14.66
CA GLU A 145 -11.24 38.40 14.42
C GLU A 145 -12.35 37.94 13.47
N ALA A 146 -12.32 36.68 13.02
CA ALA A 146 -13.19 36.13 11.98
C ALA A 146 -13.16 36.92 10.66
N ALA A 147 -12.05 37.60 10.37
CA ALA A 147 -11.81 38.28 9.11
C ALA A 147 -11.48 37.26 8.01
N ILE A 148 -12.03 37.49 6.81
CA ILE A 148 -11.82 36.66 5.63
C ILE A 148 -10.66 37.26 4.83
N VAL A 149 -9.68 36.43 4.46
CA VAL A 149 -8.66 36.80 3.48
C VAL A 149 -9.16 36.42 2.08
N PRO A 150 -9.33 37.39 1.17
CA PRO A 150 -9.77 37.12 -0.20
C PRO A 150 -8.74 36.30 -0.99
N ASP A 151 -9.19 35.62 -2.05
CA ASP A 151 -8.32 34.83 -2.93
C ASP A 151 -7.36 35.76 -3.70
N CYS A 152 -6.05 35.56 -3.48
CA CYS A 152 -5.02 36.40 -4.07
C CYS A 152 -4.87 36.25 -5.59
N SER A 153 -5.51 35.23 -6.17
CA SER A 153 -5.59 35.00 -7.62
C SER A 153 -6.51 36.01 -8.32
N PHE A 154 -7.53 36.51 -7.61
CA PHE A 154 -8.62 37.30 -8.22
C PHE A 154 -8.78 38.68 -7.60
N GLU A 155 -8.58 38.79 -6.28
CA GLU A 155 -8.90 40.00 -5.50
C GLU A 155 -7.64 40.83 -5.18
N GLY A 156 -6.46 40.31 -5.50
CA GLY A 156 -5.16 40.99 -5.33
C GLY A 156 -4.21 40.30 -4.35
N CYS A 157 -2.91 40.55 -4.51
CA CYS A 157 -1.87 39.87 -3.73
C CYS A 157 -2.02 40.12 -2.21
N SER A 158 -2.06 39.06 -1.42
CA SER A 158 -2.09 39.14 0.05
C SER A 158 -0.70 39.37 0.68
N HIS A 159 0.34 39.52 -0.15
CA HIS A 159 1.73 39.71 0.26
C HIS A 159 2.23 38.69 1.29
N CYS A 160 1.89 37.40 1.09
CA CYS A 160 2.28 36.32 1.99
C CYS A 160 3.76 35.91 1.92
N GLY A 161 4.54 36.49 1.00
CA GLY A 161 5.96 36.18 0.80
C GLY A 161 6.23 35.14 -0.30
N VAL A 162 5.25 34.32 -0.69
CA VAL A 162 5.47 33.18 -1.60
C VAL A 162 5.81 33.62 -3.02
N CYS A 163 5.04 34.53 -3.61
CA CYS A 163 5.30 34.96 -4.99
C CYS A 163 6.52 35.89 -5.04
N GLY A 164 7.48 35.61 -5.92
CA GLY A 164 8.74 36.35 -6.02
C GLY A 164 9.65 35.79 -7.11
N LEU A 165 10.90 36.25 -7.13
CA LEU A 165 11.89 35.82 -8.14
C LEU A 165 12.18 34.32 -8.09
N ASP A 166 12.26 33.75 -6.89
CA ASP A 166 12.65 32.35 -6.70
C ASP A 166 11.49 31.35 -6.90
N PHE A 167 10.26 31.78 -6.61
CA PHE A 167 9.05 30.93 -6.62
C PHE A 167 8.08 31.25 -7.75
N GLY A 168 8.34 32.31 -8.53
CA GLY A 168 7.46 32.78 -9.59
C GLY A 168 6.20 33.49 -9.06
N HIS A 169 5.24 33.70 -9.95
CA HIS A 169 3.96 34.32 -9.65
C HIS A 169 2.81 33.37 -9.94
N ASN A 170 1.71 33.53 -9.23
CA ASN A 170 0.48 32.80 -9.52
C ASN A 170 0.00 33.09 -10.95
N ILE A 171 -0.22 32.05 -11.75
CA ILE A 171 -0.75 32.14 -13.10
C ILE A 171 -2.16 31.59 -13.09
N VAL A 172 -3.14 32.48 -13.19
CA VAL A 172 -4.54 32.10 -13.29
C VAL A 172 -4.83 31.65 -14.71
N VAL A 173 -5.06 30.35 -14.88
CA VAL A 173 -5.49 29.78 -16.15
C VAL A 173 -7.02 29.73 -16.17
N PRO A 174 -7.68 30.26 -17.22
CA PRO A 174 -9.13 30.15 -17.33
C PRO A 174 -9.52 28.66 -17.36
N PRO A 175 -10.53 28.24 -16.57
CA PRO A 175 -10.96 26.86 -16.57
C PRO A 175 -11.43 26.47 -17.97
N PRO A 176 -11.14 25.24 -18.44
CA PRO A 176 -11.71 24.75 -19.69
C PRO A 176 -13.24 24.79 -19.59
N ALA A 177 -13.91 24.94 -20.74
CA ALA A 177 -15.36 24.89 -20.77
C ALA A 177 -15.85 23.58 -20.14
N ILE A 178 -16.82 23.69 -19.23
CA ILE A 178 -17.45 22.51 -18.63
C ILE A 178 -18.03 21.69 -19.79
N PRO A 179 -17.60 20.43 -19.99
CA PRO A 179 -18.13 19.60 -21.06
C PRO A 179 -19.63 19.42 -20.88
N GLN A 180 -20.37 19.38 -21.99
CA GLN A 180 -21.79 19.07 -21.92
C GLN A 180 -21.98 17.66 -21.36
N PHE A 181 -22.94 17.50 -20.45
CA PHE A 181 -23.26 16.20 -19.90
C PHE A 181 -23.93 15.34 -20.98
N GLU A 182 -23.18 14.39 -21.54
CA GLU A 182 -23.66 13.46 -22.58
C GLU A 182 -24.46 12.27 -22.02
N GLY A 183 -24.82 12.32 -20.74
CA GLY A 183 -25.46 11.20 -20.04
C GLY A 183 -24.47 10.37 -19.24
N HIS A 184 -25.01 9.40 -18.50
CA HIS A 184 -24.18 8.45 -17.77
C HIS A 184 -23.56 7.43 -18.73
N PHE A 185 -22.30 7.10 -18.52
CA PHE A 185 -21.63 6.02 -19.23
C PHE A 185 -22.44 4.73 -19.15
N VAL A 186 -22.83 4.19 -20.31
CA VAL A 186 -23.54 2.91 -20.40
C VAL A 186 -22.52 1.83 -20.79
N PRO A 187 -22.12 0.94 -19.87
CA PRO A 187 -21.13 -0.09 -20.16
C PRO A 187 -21.67 -1.10 -21.18
N ASN A 188 -20.86 -1.43 -22.20
CA ASN A 188 -21.17 -2.54 -23.09
C ASN A 188 -20.85 -3.87 -22.39
N GLN A 189 -21.90 -4.61 -22.03
CA GLN A 189 -21.80 -5.88 -21.30
C GLN A 189 -21.81 -7.11 -22.22
N THR A 190 -21.78 -6.91 -23.54
CA THR A 190 -21.70 -8.01 -24.50
C THR A 190 -20.41 -8.79 -24.26
N ARG A 191 -20.53 -10.12 -24.16
CA ARG A 191 -19.40 -11.03 -23.98
C ARG A 191 -19.29 -11.91 -25.21
N ALA A 192 -18.88 -11.40 -26.35
CA ALA A 192 -18.87 -12.15 -27.61
C ALA A 192 -17.76 -13.19 -27.70
N GLN A 193 -16.60 -12.92 -27.07
CA GLN A 193 -15.43 -13.78 -27.10
C GLN A 193 -14.69 -13.71 -25.77
N ARG A 194 -13.97 -14.78 -25.43
CA ARG A 194 -13.09 -14.82 -24.26
C ARG A 194 -11.71 -15.27 -24.69
N LEU A 195 -10.71 -14.43 -24.43
CA LEU A 195 -9.31 -14.71 -24.72
C LEU A 195 -8.55 -14.95 -23.42
N ARG A 196 -7.79 -16.03 -23.33
CA ARG A 196 -6.84 -16.29 -22.25
C ARG A 196 -5.45 -15.92 -22.72
N VAL A 197 -4.77 -15.11 -21.91
CA VAL A 197 -3.47 -14.54 -22.23
C VAL A 197 -2.47 -15.01 -21.19
N TRP A 198 -1.34 -15.57 -21.65
CA TRP A 198 -0.18 -15.88 -20.83
C TRP A 198 0.87 -14.81 -21.00
N LEU A 199 1.36 -14.27 -19.88
CA LEU A 199 2.25 -13.12 -19.89
C LEU A 199 3.28 -13.14 -18.76
N GLY A 200 4.30 -12.31 -18.90
CA GLY A 200 5.30 -12.05 -17.87
C GLY A 200 5.03 -10.80 -17.05
N LYS A 201 5.66 -10.72 -15.88
CA LYS A 201 5.81 -9.51 -15.06
C LYS A 201 7.24 -9.49 -14.57
N GLN A 202 8.12 -8.88 -15.33
CA GLN A 202 9.57 -8.96 -15.18
C GLN A 202 10.17 -7.63 -14.70
N GLY A 203 11.46 -7.65 -14.36
CA GLY A 203 12.20 -6.45 -13.98
C GLY A 203 11.51 -5.60 -12.91
N GLU A 204 11.49 -4.29 -13.13
CA GLU A 204 10.89 -3.31 -12.20
C GLU A 204 9.36 -3.43 -12.09
N MET A 205 8.70 -4.15 -13.02
CA MET A 205 7.27 -4.41 -12.90
C MET A 205 6.96 -5.25 -11.65
N ALA A 206 7.95 -5.89 -11.01
CA ALA A 206 7.83 -6.49 -9.68
C ALA A 206 7.19 -5.56 -8.65
N TYR A 207 7.44 -4.24 -8.74
CA TYR A 207 6.95 -3.22 -7.80
C TYR A 207 5.53 -2.72 -8.10
N LEU A 208 4.90 -3.16 -9.19
CA LEU A 208 3.48 -2.92 -9.40
C LEU A 208 2.65 -3.85 -8.52
N SER A 209 1.79 -3.25 -7.70
CA SER A 209 0.77 -3.97 -6.95
C SER A 209 -0.25 -4.61 -7.89
N HIS A 210 -1.03 -5.56 -7.38
CA HIS A 210 -2.10 -6.19 -8.16
C HIS A 210 -3.10 -5.17 -8.74
N LEU A 211 -3.52 -4.17 -7.93
CA LEU A 211 -4.47 -3.15 -8.38
C LEU A 211 -3.87 -2.24 -9.45
N ASP A 212 -2.58 -1.93 -9.35
CA ASP A 212 -1.91 -1.11 -10.35
C ASP A 212 -1.66 -1.88 -11.64
N LEU A 213 -1.45 -3.19 -11.58
CA LEU A 213 -1.42 -4.06 -12.75
C LEU A 213 -2.78 -4.09 -13.47
N ILE A 214 -3.89 -4.18 -12.74
CA ILE A 214 -5.24 -4.07 -13.34
C ILE A 214 -5.44 -2.70 -14.02
N ARG A 215 -5.00 -1.62 -13.38
CA ARG A 215 -5.06 -0.26 -13.96
C ARG A 215 -4.17 -0.13 -15.20
N LEU A 216 -3.00 -0.78 -15.20
CA LEU A 216 -2.12 -0.85 -16.36
C LEU A 216 -2.85 -1.51 -17.53
N PHE A 217 -3.47 -2.66 -17.31
CA PHE A 217 -4.22 -3.33 -18.38
C PHE A 217 -5.42 -2.51 -18.83
N ASP A 218 -6.20 -1.89 -17.94
CA ASP A 218 -7.30 -0.99 -18.33
C ASP A 218 -6.81 0.16 -19.24
N ARG A 219 -5.67 0.78 -18.91
CA ARG A 219 -5.07 1.81 -19.76
C ARG A 219 -4.56 1.24 -21.08
N ALA A 220 -3.93 0.07 -21.06
CA ALA A 220 -3.37 -0.59 -22.24
C ALA A 220 -4.49 -0.96 -23.23
N VAL A 221 -5.55 -1.62 -22.78
CA VAL A 221 -6.66 -2.03 -23.66
C VAL A 221 -7.36 -0.82 -24.28
N ARG A 222 -7.50 0.30 -23.55
CA ARG A 222 -8.03 1.55 -24.10
C ARG A 222 -7.11 2.17 -25.15
N ARG A 223 -5.80 2.22 -24.87
CA ARG A 223 -4.78 2.73 -25.81
C ARG A 223 -4.67 1.90 -27.08
N ALA A 224 -4.87 0.59 -26.97
CA ALA A 224 -4.91 -0.32 -28.11
C ALA A 224 -6.28 -0.37 -28.80
N SER A 225 -7.29 0.34 -28.28
CA SER A 225 -8.68 0.32 -28.77
C SER A 225 -9.27 -1.10 -28.85
N LEU A 226 -8.92 -1.95 -27.88
CA LEU A 226 -9.43 -3.32 -27.81
C LEU A 226 -10.90 -3.32 -27.35
N PRO A 227 -11.76 -4.17 -27.93
CA PRO A 227 -13.19 -4.16 -27.67
C PRO A 227 -13.53 -4.89 -26.36
N ILE A 228 -13.14 -4.35 -25.21
CA ILE A 228 -13.29 -5.00 -23.90
C ILE A 228 -14.72 -4.83 -23.36
N SER A 229 -15.30 -5.93 -22.88
CA SER A 229 -16.58 -5.97 -22.19
C SER A 229 -16.48 -5.38 -20.78
N PHE A 230 -17.57 -4.83 -20.26
CA PHE A 230 -17.65 -4.25 -18.92
C PHE A 230 -18.60 -5.04 -18.01
N SER A 231 -18.42 -4.89 -16.71
CA SER A 231 -19.38 -5.35 -15.70
C SER A 231 -20.61 -4.43 -15.63
N GLY A 232 -21.74 -4.95 -15.13
CA GLY A 232 -23.01 -4.23 -15.04
C GLY A 232 -23.33 -3.62 -13.66
N GLY A 233 -22.35 -3.58 -12.74
CA GLY A 233 -22.58 -3.07 -11.38
C GLY A 233 -22.58 -1.54 -11.29
N PHE A 234 -22.77 -1.00 -10.07
CA PHE A 234 -22.72 0.45 -9.79
C PHE A 234 -21.41 1.12 -10.21
N HIS A 235 -20.32 0.35 -10.25
CA HIS A 235 -19.02 0.76 -10.75
C HIS A 235 -18.59 -0.21 -11.86
N PRO A 236 -19.00 0.04 -13.12
CA PRO A 236 -18.65 -0.85 -14.22
C PRO A 236 -17.14 -0.83 -14.46
N GLY A 237 -16.53 -2.00 -14.39
CA GLY A 237 -15.10 -2.21 -14.66
C GLY A 237 -14.89 -3.07 -15.89
N PRO A 238 -13.76 -2.92 -16.60
CA PRO A 238 -13.42 -3.77 -17.72
C PRO A 238 -13.27 -5.23 -17.24
N ARG A 239 -13.71 -6.18 -18.05
CA ARG A 239 -13.62 -7.62 -17.75
C ARG A 239 -12.24 -8.18 -18.09
N ILE A 240 -11.31 -7.82 -17.22
CA ILE A 240 -9.92 -8.27 -17.20
C ILE A 240 -9.75 -9.07 -15.91
N ILE A 241 -9.55 -10.38 -16.04
CA ILE A 241 -9.71 -11.34 -14.95
C ILE A 241 -8.41 -12.14 -14.79
N PRO A 242 -7.46 -11.67 -13.95
CA PRO A 242 -6.26 -12.44 -13.65
C PRO A 242 -6.60 -13.73 -12.90
N ALA A 243 -5.88 -14.81 -13.20
CA ALA A 243 -6.06 -16.10 -12.55
C ALA A 243 -5.76 -16.03 -11.05
N ASN A 244 -4.65 -15.37 -10.68
CA ASN A 244 -4.22 -15.19 -9.30
C ASN A 244 -3.43 -13.90 -9.13
N ALA A 245 -3.61 -13.23 -8.00
CA ALA A 245 -2.78 -12.09 -7.64
C ALA A 245 -1.33 -12.54 -7.38
N LEU A 246 -0.37 -11.82 -7.94
CA LEU A 246 1.05 -11.99 -7.64
C LEU A 246 1.41 -11.08 -6.46
N PRO A 247 2.15 -11.56 -5.44
CA PRO A 247 2.64 -10.72 -4.35
C PRO A 247 3.51 -9.56 -4.87
N LEU A 248 3.49 -8.44 -4.13
CA LEU A 248 4.36 -7.29 -4.43
C LEU A 248 5.83 -7.69 -4.29
N GLY A 249 6.69 -7.23 -5.21
CA GLY A 249 8.11 -7.55 -5.23
C GLY A 249 8.44 -8.92 -5.86
N THR A 250 7.43 -9.68 -6.29
CA THR A 250 7.61 -10.95 -7.01
C THR A 250 7.57 -10.72 -8.53
N THR A 251 8.44 -11.41 -9.25
CA THR A 251 8.43 -11.46 -10.73
C THR A 251 7.72 -12.70 -11.23
N SER A 252 7.35 -12.75 -12.51
CA SER A 252 6.67 -13.90 -13.08
C SER A 252 6.91 -14.06 -14.58
N THR A 253 6.90 -15.31 -15.04
CA THR A 253 6.81 -15.72 -16.45
C THR A 253 5.55 -16.54 -16.73
N GLY A 254 4.72 -16.77 -15.72
CA GLY A 254 3.59 -17.70 -15.78
C GLY A 254 2.23 -17.08 -15.48
N GLU A 255 2.07 -15.77 -15.64
CA GLU A 255 0.78 -15.11 -15.36
C GLU A 255 -0.26 -15.49 -16.39
N ILE A 256 -1.52 -15.61 -15.94
CA ILE A 256 -2.67 -15.91 -16.79
C ILE A 256 -3.73 -14.85 -16.54
N VAL A 257 -4.23 -14.23 -17.61
CA VAL A 257 -5.30 -13.22 -17.56
C VAL A 257 -6.34 -13.54 -18.62
N ASP A 258 -7.60 -13.61 -18.22
CA ASP A 258 -8.72 -13.75 -19.13
C ASP A 258 -9.28 -12.36 -19.48
N PHE A 259 -9.49 -12.10 -20.78
CA PHE A 259 -10.13 -10.90 -21.31
C PHE A 259 -11.45 -11.30 -21.96
N GLU A 260 -12.54 -10.60 -21.62
CA GLU A 260 -13.83 -10.77 -22.30
C GLU A 260 -14.07 -9.60 -23.24
N LEU A 261 -14.39 -9.90 -24.50
CA LEU A 261 -14.52 -8.93 -25.58
C LEU A 261 -15.99 -8.74 -25.98
N THR A 262 -16.34 -7.56 -26.48
CA THR A 262 -17.69 -7.22 -26.99
C THR A 262 -17.93 -7.72 -28.41
N GLU A 263 -16.87 -7.99 -29.17
CA GLU A 263 -16.90 -8.58 -30.52
C GLU A 263 -15.75 -9.58 -30.67
N ALA A 264 -15.84 -10.47 -31.66
CA ALA A 264 -14.80 -11.44 -31.94
C ALA A 264 -13.59 -10.76 -32.62
N MET A 265 -12.40 -11.09 -32.16
CA MET A 265 -11.12 -10.65 -32.70
C MET A 265 -10.19 -11.85 -32.88
N GLU A 266 -9.40 -11.84 -33.94
CA GLU A 266 -8.39 -12.87 -34.19
C GLU A 266 -7.30 -12.82 -33.09
N PRO A 267 -6.96 -13.94 -32.42
CA PRO A 267 -6.04 -13.93 -31.28
C PRO A 267 -4.67 -13.31 -31.57
N ALA A 268 -4.09 -13.51 -32.77
CA ALA A 268 -2.80 -12.91 -33.11
C ALA A 268 -2.89 -11.38 -33.30
N LEU A 269 -4.00 -10.89 -33.86
CA LEU A 269 -4.29 -9.46 -33.92
C LEU A 269 -4.42 -8.84 -32.53
N PHE A 270 -5.17 -9.48 -31.62
CA PHE A 270 -5.29 -9.04 -30.23
C PHE A 270 -3.92 -8.94 -29.55
N GLN A 271 -3.11 -10.00 -29.67
CA GLN A 271 -1.75 -10.05 -29.13
C GLN A 271 -0.91 -8.88 -29.65
N THR A 272 -0.85 -8.71 -30.97
CA THR A 272 -0.05 -7.67 -31.62
C THR A 272 -0.47 -6.26 -31.19
N GLN A 273 -1.76 -5.99 -31.05
CA GLN A 273 -2.25 -4.67 -30.62
C GLN A 273 -1.94 -4.39 -29.15
N LEU A 274 -2.08 -5.40 -28.29
CA LEU A 274 -1.79 -5.24 -26.87
C LEU A 274 -0.28 -5.09 -26.59
N GLU A 275 0.57 -5.91 -27.23
CA GLU A 275 2.02 -5.83 -27.10
C GLU A 275 2.58 -4.45 -27.48
N LYS A 276 2.04 -3.80 -28.52
CA LYS A 276 2.48 -2.47 -28.97
C LYS A 276 2.37 -1.38 -27.91
N VAL A 277 1.47 -1.55 -26.93
CA VAL A 277 1.19 -0.54 -25.91
C VAL A 277 1.67 -0.94 -24.52
N LEU A 278 2.00 -2.21 -24.31
CA LEU A 278 2.52 -2.73 -23.05
C LEU A 278 4.01 -2.36 -22.87
N PRO A 279 4.47 -2.19 -21.61
CA PRO A 279 5.90 -2.14 -21.32
C PRO A 279 6.61 -3.44 -21.73
N PRO A 280 7.90 -3.39 -22.11
CA PRO A 280 8.66 -4.57 -22.51
C PRO A 280 8.77 -5.64 -21.42
N ASP A 281 8.72 -5.23 -20.15
CA ASP A 281 8.74 -6.10 -18.97
C ASP A 281 7.39 -6.83 -18.69
N ILE A 282 6.39 -6.64 -19.56
CA ILE A 282 5.13 -7.40 -19.56
C ILE A 282 4.99 -8.11 -20.91
N PRO A 283 5.89 -9.07 -21.23
CA PRO A 283 5.83 -9.79 -22.49
C PRO A 283 4.58 -10.67 -22.55
N ILE A 284 3.96 -10.76 -23.72
CA ILE A 284 2.90 -11.73 -23.98
C ILE A 284 3.53 -12.97 -24.61
N TYR A 285 3.27 -14.14 -24.04
CA TYR A 285 3.80 -15.40 -24.54
C TYR A 285 2.80 -16.14 -25.41
N ARG A 286 1.51 -16.03 -25.09
CA ARG A 286 0.45 -16.79 -25.76
C ARG A 286 -0.92 -16.14 -25.58
N VAL A 287 -1.74 -16.20 -26.61
CA VAL A 287 -3.16 -15.84 -26.57
C VAL A 287 -3.97 -16.98 -27.19
N GLU A 288 -4.98 -17.48 -26.46
CA GLU A 288 -5.87 -18.53 -26.93
C GLU A 288 -7.33 -18.10 -26.73
N GLU A 289 -8.19 -18.43 -27.69
CA GLU A 289 -9.63 -18.36 -27.48
C GLU A 289 -10.09 -19.54 -26.63
N ILE A 290 -10.92 -19.27 -25.64
CA ILE A 290 -11.51 -20.29 -24.77
C ILE A 290 -13.03 -20.19 -24.81
N ASP A 291 -13.72 -21.29 -24.52
CA ASP A 291 -15.18 -21.29 -24.41
C ASP A 291 -15.62 -20.26 -23.35
N ARG A 292 -16.62 -19.46 -23.71
CA ARG A 292 -17.13 -18.35 -22.89
C ARG A 292 -17.71 -18.82 -21.55
N ASN A 293 -18.19 -20.05 -21.49
CA ASN A 293 -18.73 -20.71 -20.31
C ASN A 293 -17.72 -21.62 -19.60
N ALA A 294 -16.49 -21.73 -20.12
CA ALA A 294 -15.43 -22.44 -19.43
C ALA A 294 -15.18 -21.81 -18.04
N PRO A 295 -14.78 -22.61 -17.04
CA PRO A 295 -14.37 -22.10 -15.74
C PRO A 295 -13.33 -20.98 -15.88
N SER A 296 -13.43 -19.96 -15.03
CA SER A 296 -12.42 -18.90 -15.03
C SER A 296 -11.05 -19.45 -14.68
N ALA A 297 -9.98 -18.77 -15.12
CA ALA A 297 -8.63 -19.19 -14.77
C ALA A 297 -8.44 -19.29 -13.25
N THR A 298 -9.09 -18.41 -12.48
CA THR A 298 -9.12 -18.47 -11.00
C THR A 298 -9.81 -19.73 -10.47
N GLN A 299 -10.92 -20.15 -11.08
CA GLN A 299 -11.65 -21.37 -10.68
C GLN A 299 -10.89 -22.64 -11.06
N ALA A 300 -10.21 -22.63 -12.20
CA ALA A 300 -9.45 -23.76 -12.69
C ALA A 300 -8.06 -23.86 -12.04
N LEU A 301 -7.65 -22.94 -11.17
CA LEU A 301 -6.29 -22.90 -10.67
C LEU A 301 -6.03 -23.99 -9.61
N GLU A 302 -4.99 -24.81 -9.83
CA GLU A 302 -4.62 -25.88 -8.89
C GLU A 302 -3.28 -25.62 -8.21
N ARG A 303 -2.25 -25.34 -9.01
CA ARG A 303 -0.86 -25.36 -8.58
C ARG A 303 -0.13 -24.15 -9.14
N ALA A 304 0.94 -23.78 -8.48
CA ALA A 304 1.89 -22.81 -8.98
C ALA A 304 3.30 -23.35 -8.77
N GLU A 305 4.15 -23.14 -9.76
CA GLU A 305 5.58 -23.33 -9.65
C GLU A 305 6.25 -21.98 -9.38
N TYR A 306 7.17 -21.99 -8.43
CA TYR A 306 8.03 -20.87 -8.12
C TYR A 306 9.49 -21.30 -8.12
N VAL A 307 10.34 -20.36 -8.52
CA VAL A 307 11.76 -20.35 -8.20
C VAL A 307 11.98 -19.24 -7.18
N ILE A 308 12.54 -19.58 -6.03
CA ILE A 308 12.80 -18.66 -4.93
C ILE A 308 14.29 -18.67 -4.60
N THR A 309 14.81 -17.52 -4.18
CA THR A 309 16.17 -17.43 -3.63
C THR A 309 16.05 -17.18 -2.14
N VAL A 310 16.66 -18.07 -1.36
CA VAL A 310 16.63 -18.05 0.10
C VAL A 310 18.04 -17.92 0.62
N GLU A 311 18.25 -16.99 1.53
CA GLU A 311 19.51 -16.75 2.21
C GLU A 311 19.48 -17.32 3.62
N ALA A 312 20.49 -18.11 3.99
CA ALA A 312 20.66 -18.60 5.34
C ALA A 312 21.29 -17.52 6.21
N ILE A 313 20.53 -16.95 7.16
CA ILE A 313 21.03 -15.90 8.05
C ILE A 313 22.11 -16.52 8.95
N GLN A 314 23.24 -15.84 9.08
CA GLN A 314 24.29 -16.21 10.03
C GLN A 314 24.02 -15.50 11.36
N ALA A 315 23.98 -16.26 12.45
CA ALA A 315 23.84 -15.70 13.79
C ALA A 315 25.14 -15.01 14.26
N ASP A 316 26.29 -15.54 13.82
CA ASP A 316 27.61 -15.00 14.10
C ASP A 316 28.58 -15.20 12.91
N ALA A 317 29.68 -14.46 12.91
CA ALA A 317 30.69 -14.53 11.84
C ALA A 317 31.52 -15.83 11.83
N SER A 318 31.40 -16.66 12.89
CA SER A 318 32.06 -17.96 12.99
C SER A 318 31.20 -19.12 12.44
N GLU A 319 29.91 -18.88 12.22
CA GLU A 319 28.98 -19.87 11.72
C GLU A 319 29.35 -20.26 10.28
N THR A 320 29.52 -21.57 10.06
CA THR A 320 29.91 -22.09 8.76
C THR A 320 28.82 -21.79 7.72
N ILE A 321 29.26 -21.28 6.56
CA ILE A 321 28.38 -21.03 5.43
C ILE A 321 27.83 -22.38 4.93
N PRO A 322 26.51 -22.55 4.79
CA PRO A 322 25.92 -23.80 4.33
C PRO A 322 26.42 -24.18 2.94
N SER A 323 26.85 -25.42 2.81
CA SER A 323 27.19 -26.03 1.53
C SER A 323 25.93 -26.42 0.76
N ARG A 324 26.06 -26.66 -0.54
CA ARG A 324 24.97 -27.20 -1.36
C ARG A 324 24.45 -28.56 -0.84
N ALA A 325 25.32 -29.36 -0.21
CA ALA A 325 24.92 -30.62 0.41
C ALA A 325 24.03 -30.41 1.64
N ASP A 326 24.30 -29.37 2.43
CA ASP A 326 23.45 -29.00 3.57
C ASP A 326 22.05 -28.59 3.08
N TRP A 327 21.98 -27.76 2.03
CA TRP A 327 20.71 -27.39 1.42
C TRP A 327 19.94 -28.58 0.86
N GLN A 328 20.63 -29.54 0.23
CA GLN A 328 20.01 -30.76 -0.26
C GLN A 328 19.41 -31.60 0.88
N ASP A 329 20.14 -31.77 2.00
CA ASP A 329 19.66 -32.44 3.20
C ASP A 329 18.44 -31.72 3.81
N TRP A 330 18.42 -30.39 3.83
CA TRP A 330 17.28 -29.62 4.35
C TRP A 330 16.03 -29.77 3.49
N VAL A 331 16.18 -29.74 2.16
CA VAL A 331 15.09 -30.03 1.22
C VAL A 331 14.52 -31.43 1.47
N GLU A 332 15.39 -32.43 1.64
CA GLU A 332 14.97 -33.80 1.92
C GLU A 332 14.22 -33.91 3.25
N LYS A 333 14.70 -33.24 4.31
CA LYS A 333 14.01 -33.17 5.61
C LYS A 333 12.63 -32.53 5.51
N VAL A 334 12.46 -31.46 4.73
CA VAL A 334 11.12 -30.87 4.48
C VAL A 334 10.22 -31.89 3.78
N LEU A 335 10.72 -32.58 2.75
CA LEU A 335 9.94 -33.55 1.98
C LEU A 335 9.53 -34.78 2.82
N LEU A 336 10.42 -35.24 3.71
CA LEU A 336 10.20 -36.38 4.62
C LEU A 336 9.35 -36.05 5.85
N SER A 337 9.22 -34.76 6.20
CA SER A 337 8.39 -34.33 7.33
C SER A 337 6.92 -34.69 7.07
N PRO A 338 6.22 -35.39 7.98
CA PRO A 338 4.82 -35.77 7.78
C PRO A 338 3.87 -34.57 7.91
N ALA A 339 4.23 -33.57 8.73
CA ALA A 339 3.46 -32.36 8.91
C ALA A 339 4.37 -31.22 9.37
N ILE A 340 4.05 -30.00 8.94
CA ILE A 340 4.69 -28.75 9.39
C ILE A 340 3.55 -27.77 9.70
N TRP A 341 3.25 -27.59 10.98
CA TRP A 341 2.12 -26.78 11.45
C TRP A 341 2.49 -25.31 11.64
N THR A 342 1.63 -24.41 11.18
CA THR A 342 1.76 -22.97 11.42
C THR A 342 0.41 -22.32 11.75
N GLU A 343 0.44 -21.20 12.45
CA GLU A 343 -0.74 -20.40 12.74
C GLU A 343 -1.05 -19.42 11.60
N SER A 344 -2.31 -19.40 11.19
CA SER A 344 -2.83 -18.41 10.24
C SER A 344 -4.00 -17.67 10.85
N LYS A 345 -4.02 -16.35 10.71
CA LYS A 345 -5.15 -15.51 11.12
C LYS A 345 -6.08 -15.26 9.94
N THR A 346 -7.36 -15.53 10.10
CA THR A 346 -8.40 -15.24 9.10
C THR A 346 -8.75 -13.74 9.09
N LYS A 347 -9.47 -13.29 8.06
CA LYS A 347 -9.96 -11.89 7.98
C LYS A 347 -10.86 -11.48 9.15
N SER A 348 -11.56 -12.43 9.77
CA SER A 348 -12.38 -12.19 10.98
C SER A 348 -11.55 -12.20 12.27
N GLY A 349 -10.24 -12.40 12.18
CA GLY A 349 -9.32 -12.44 13.31
C GLY A 349 -9.21 -13.80 14.00
N LYS A 350 -9.97 -14.82 13.58
CA LYS A 350 -9.87 -16.19 14.11
C LYS A 350 -8.52 -16.80 13.69
N VAL A 351 -7.81 -17.36 14.67
CA VAL A 351 -6.57 -18.12 14.45
C VAL A 351 -6.93 -19.57 14.12
N GLN A 352 -6.25 -20.13 13.13
CA GLN A 352 -6.38 -21.53 12.72
C GLN A 352 -5.01 -22.15 12.48
N GLN A 353 -4.89 -23.44 12.77
CA GLN A 353 -3.70 -24.23 12.48
C GLN A 353 -3.74 -24.70 11.02
N VAL A 354 -2.61 -24.61 10.35
CA VAL A 354 -2.44 -24.97 8.94
C VAL A 354 -1.24 -25.88 8.80
N ASN A 355 -1.43 -27.07 8.22
CA ASN A 355 -0.32 -27.92 7.81
C ASN A 355 0.20 -27.44 6.45
N LEU A 356 1.44 -26.97 6.41
CA LEU A 356 2.07 -26.49 5.19
C LEU A 356 2.52 -27.65 4.29
N ARG A 357 2.89 -28.80 4.87
CA ARG A 357 3.39 -29.95 4.12
C ARG A 357 2.36 -30.49 3.13
N ASP A 358 1.08 -30.50 3.51
CA ASP A 358 -0.05 -30.95 2.67
C ASP A 358 -0.25 -30.08 1.42
N ARG A 359 0.33 -28.87 1.43
CA ARG A 359 0.22 -27.89 0.35
C ARG A 359 1.43 -27.92 -0.59
N LEU A 360 2.47 -28.66 -0.26
CA LEU A 360 3.72 -28.78 -1.02
C LEU A 360 3.72 -30.08 -1.83
N TYR A 361 3.82 -29.97 -3.16
CA TYR A 361 3.85 -31.11 -4.06
C TYR A 361 5.28 -31.49 -4.46
N GLU A 362 6.10 -30.51 -4.82
CA GLU A 362 7.51 -30.71 -5.20
C GLU A 362 8.38 -29.65 -4.54
N LEU A 363 9.62 -30.02 -4.19
CA LEU A 363 10.67 -29.11 -3.72
C LEU A 363 12.02 -29.67 -4.18
N ALA A 364 12.87 -28.84 -4.77
CA ALA A 364 14.21 -29.20 -5.19
C ALA A 364 15.13 -27.98 -5.18
N LEU A 365 16.44 -28.21 -5.15
CA LEU A 365 17.41 -27.18 -5.53
C LEU A 365 17.20 -26.81 -7.01
N ASP A 366 17.21 -25.52 -7.31
CA ASP A 366 17.22 -25.06 -8.70
C ASP A 366 18.60 -25.32 -9.34
N THR A 367 18.61 -25.51 -10.66
CA THR A 367 19.83 -25.77 -11.43
C THR A 367 20.17 -24.65 -12.41
N GLY A 368 19.31 -23.62 -12.52
CA GLY A 368 19.40 -22.57 -13.52
C GLY A 368 20.10 -21.29 -13.06
N LEU A 369 20.18 -21.03 -11.75
CA LEU A 369 20.82 -19.83 -11.19
C LEU A 369 22.21 -20.13 -10.62
N SER A 370 23.14 -19.18 -10.77
CA SER A 370 24.44 -19.24 -10.12
C SER A 370 24.27 -19.09 -8.61
N ASP A 371 24.47 -20.18 -7.87
CA ASP A 371 24.43 -20.17 -6.41
C ASP A 371 25.52 -19.24 -5.85
N VAL A 372 25.12 -18.25 -5.04
CA VAL A 372 26.03 -17.35 -4.32
C VAL A 372 25.82 -17.58 -2.84
N ALA A 373 26.72 -18.35 -2.21
CA ALA A 373 26.63 -18.62 -0.79
C ALA A 373 26.64 -17.31 0.04
N PRO A 374 25.81 -17.17 1.08
CA PRO A 374 24.97 -18.18 1.73
C PRO A 374 23.56 -18.34 1.13
N SER A 375 23.29 -17.81 -0.06
CA SER A 375 22.03 -17.94 -0.77
C SER A 375 21.95 -19.20 -1.63
N MET A 376 20.75 -19.76 -1.73
CA MET A 376 20.44 -20.92 -2.56
C MET A 376 19.12 -20.71 -3.30
N SER A 377 19.08 -21.16 -4.56
CA SER A 377 17.84 -21.13 -5.35
C SER A 377 17.09 -22.45 -5.20
N LEU A 378 15.79 -22.37 -4.93
CA LEU A 378 14.90 -23.51 -4.73
C LEU A 378 13.73 -23.43 -5.71
N ARG A 379 13.42 -24.54 -6.36
CA ARG A 379 12.18 -24.70 -7.14
C ARG A 379 11.16 -25.45 -6.30
N TYR A 380 9.93 -24.95 -6.24
CA TYR A 380 8.83 -25.67 -5.60
C TYR A 380 7.54 -25.59 -6.40
N ILE A 381 6.73 -26.65 -6.30
CA ILE A 381 5.34 -26.67 -6.78
C ILE A 381 4.43 -26.82 -5.57
N GLY A 382 3.52 -25.86 -5.39
CA GLY A 382 2.59 -25.84 -4.26
C GLY A 382 1.14 -25.63 -4.69
N SER A 383 0.21 -25.84 -3.76
CA SER A 383 -1.20 -25.52 -3.97
C SER A 383 -1.35 -24.02 -4.24
N CYS A 384 -2.16 -23.72 -5.26
CA CYS A 384 -2.53 -22.36 -5.63
C CYS A 384 -4.05 -22.20 -5.71
N ARG A 385 -4.81 -23.12 -5.10
CA ARG A 385 -6.27 -23.10 -5.10
C ARG A 385 -6.82 -21.93 -4.28
N ASN A 386 -7.97 -21.40 -4.72
CA ASN A 386 -8.69 -20.33 -4.02
C ASN A 386 -9.65 -20.85 -2.94
N ASP A 387 -9.23 -21.86 -2.18
CA ASP A 387 -9.97 -22.52 -1.10
C ASP A 387 -9.29 -22.34 0.27
N GLY A 388 -8.27 -21.47 0.33
CA GLY A 388 -7.44 -21.24 1.52
C GLY A 388 -6.23 -22.15 1.63
N THR A 389 -5.98 -23.05 0.66
CA THR A 389 -4.82 -23.94 0.64
C THR A 389 -3.58 -23.38 -0.06
N LEU A 390 -3.63 -22.15 -0.59
CA LEU A 390 -2.49 -21.47 -1.22
C LEU A 390 -1.21 -21.61 -0.39
N LEU A 391 -0.13 -22.06 -1.04
CA LEU A 391 1.22 -22.10 -0.50
C LEU A 391 2.05 -20.95 -1.08
N ARG A 392 2.51 -20.05 -0.21
CA ARG A 392 3.27 -18.86 -0.59
C ARG A 392 4.78 -19.07 -0.43
N PRO A 393 5.63 -18.33 -1.17
CA PRO A 393 7.09 -18.37 -1.01
C PRO A 393 7.58 -18.21 0.43
N GLU A 394 6.97 -17.32 1.20
CA GLU A 394 7.36 -17.07 2.59
C GLU A 394 7.08 -18.28 3.50
N GLN A 395 6.11 -19.12 3.14
CA GLN A 395 5.81 -20.34 3.88
C GLN A 395 6.83 -21.45 3.61
N LEU A 396 7.54 -21.42 2.48
CA LEU A 396 8.68 -22.31 2.25
C LEU A 396 9.85 -21.97 3.19
N VAL A 397 10.07 -20.68 3.47
CA VAL A 397 11.05 -20.23 4.47
C VAL A 397 10.71 -20.83 5.83
N LEU A 398 9.46 -20.73 6.28
CA LEU A 398 9.02 -21.33 7.55
C LEU A 398 9.24 -22.85 7.61
N MET A 399 9.08 -23.56 6.49
CA MET A 399 9.38 -25.01 6.45
C MET A 399 10.87 -25.29 6.66
N LEU A 400 11.75 -24.51 6.03
CA LEU A 400 13.19 -24.62 6.22
C LEU A 400 13.57 -24.31 7.67
N GLU A 401 13.06 -23.21 8.23
CA GLU A 401 13.28 -22.83 9.63
C GLU A 401 12.82 -23.93 10.59
N HIS A 402 11.69 -24.58 10.30
CA HIS A 402 11.18 -25.69 11.10
C HIS A 402 12.14 -26.89 11.14
N VAL A 403 12.68 -27.31 10.00
CA VAL A 403 13.53 -28.52 9.94
C VAL A 403 14.98 -28.29 10.32
N THR A 404 15.47 -27.05 10.27
CA THR A 404 16.87 -26.72 10.59
C THR A 404 17.05 -26.00 11.92
N GLN A 405 15.99 -25.38 12.47
CA GLN A 405 16.07 -24.45 13.61
C GLN A 405 17.00 -23.24 13.34
N ARG A 406 17.17 -22.88 12.07
CA ARG A 406 17.96 -21.73 11.60
C ARG A 406 17.04 -20.70 10.97
N ALA A 407 17.37 -19.41 11.12
CA ALA A 407 16.63 -18.32 10.47
C ALA A 407 17.03 -18.16 8.99
N PHE A 408 16.05 -17.85 8.14
CA PHE A 408 16.26 -17.65 6.71
C PHE A 408 15.59 -16.37 6.23
N GLN A 409 16.07 -15.84 5.12
CA GLN A 409 15.48 -14.69 4.45
C GLN A 409 15.12 -15.03 2.99
N LEU A 410 13.87 -14.75 2.60
CA LEU A 410 13.48 -14.75 1.20
C LEU A 410 13.99 -13.48 0.54
N THR A 411 14.93 -13.60 -0.40
CA THR A 411 15.53 -12.46 -1.10
C THR A 411 14.90 -12.24 -2.48
N HIS A 412 14.49 -13.31 -3.15
CA HIS A 412 13.81 -13.24 -4.44
C HIS A 412 12.72 -14.31 -4.57
N ALA A 413 11.65 -13.96 -5.29
CA ALA A 413 10.63 -14.91 -5.70
C ALA A 413 10.22 -14.65 -7.16
N HIS A 414 10.14 -15.74 -7.92
CA HIS A 414 9.71 -15.76 -9.30
C HIS A 414 8.63 -16.83 -9.49
N ARG A 415 7.44 -16.46 -9.96
CA ARG A 415 6.42 -17.45 -10.37
C ARG A 415 6.69 -17.88 -11.81
N SER A 416 7.18 -19.10 -12.01
CA SER A 416 7.47 -19.62 -13.34
C SER A 416 6.19 -20.06 -14.07
N GLN A 417 5.24 -20.67 -13.34
CA GLN A 417 4.05 -21.25 -13.98
C GLN A 417 2.83 -21.29 -13.06
N LEU A 418 1.65 -21.13 -13.67
CA LEU A 418 0.34 -21.45 -13.09
C LEU A 418 -0.24 -22.68 -13.80
N PHE A 419 -0.65 -23.69 -13.04
CA PHE A 419 -1.29 -24.89 -13.57
C PHE A 419 -2.79 -24.82 -13.38
N LEU A 420 -3.51 -24.91 -14.49
CA LEU A 420 -4.96 -25.02 -14.51
C LEU A 420 -5.37 -26.50 -14.59
N VAL A 421 -6.51 -26.86 -14.00
CA VAL A 421 -7.16 -28.16 -14.20
C VAL A 421 -7.35 -28.35 -15.71
N ALA A 422 -6.94 -29.50 -16.24
CA ALA A 422 -7.28 -29.88 -17.60
C ALA A 422 -8.81 -30.02 -17.69
N LEU A 423 -9.44 -29.17 -18.52
CA LEU A 423 -10.88 -29.16 -18.73
C LEU A 423 -11.36 -30.38 -19.52
#